data_AF-A0A3D4QYY9-F1
#
_entry.id   AF-A0A3D4QYY9-F1
#
_cell.length_a   1.000
_cell.length_b   1.000
_cell.length_c   1.000
_cell.angle_alpha   90.00
_cell.angle_beta   90.00
_cell.angle_gamma   90.00
#
_symmetry.space_group_name_H-M   'P 1'
#
loop_
_entity.id
_entity.type
_entity.pdbx_description
1 polymer ?
#
loop_
_entity_poly.entity_id
_entity_poly.type
_entity_poly.pdbx_seq_one_letter_code
_entity_poly.pdbx_strand_id
1 'polypeptide(L)'
;TGIHVHLSETVKEVADSVREYGKTPPGHLHNLGLFEQPVVAAHCVHLTHDDMDLMARHNVKAVHCPSSNMKLASGFAPVDEMLERGIVTALGTDGAASNNNLSIWKEMSL
;
A
#
# COMPACT_ATOMS: atom_id res chain seq x y z
N THR A 1 -17.65 9.32 2.86
CA THR A 1 -16.43 9.28 3.71
C THR A 1 -15.71 7.96 3.47
N GLY A 2 -14.40 7.88 3.67
CA GLY A 2 -13.58 6.69 3.37
C GLY A 2 -12.47 6.48 4.39
N ILE A 3 -11.77 5.35 4.29
CA ILE A 3 -10.69 4.94 5.18
C ILE A 3 -9.35 5.13 4.47
N HIS A 4 -8.37 5.72 5.15
CA HIS A 4 -6.98 5.80 4.71
C HIS A 4 -6.11 5.05 5.71
N VAL A 5 -5.27 4.12 5.23
CA VAL A 5 -4.49 3.23 6.08
C VAL A 5 -3.14 2.90 5.42
N HIS A 6 -2.07 2.79 6.21
CA HIS A 6 -0.81 2.18 5.74
C HIS A 6 -1.01 0.67 5.61
N LEU A 7 -0.57 0.08 4.50
CA LEU A 7 -0.87 -1.32 4.21
C LEU A 7 0.29 -2.04 3.53
N SER A 8 0.72 -3.15 4.12
CA SER A 8 1.79 -4.00 3.58
C SER A 8 3.05 -3.19 3.24
N GLU A 9 3.47 -2.31 4.14
CA GLU A 9 4.63 -1.45 3.94
C GLU A 9 5.94 -2.22 4.14
N THR A 10 5.99 -3.13 5.12
CA THR A 10 7.24 -3.83 5.47
C THR A 10 7.09 -5.35 5.47
N VAL A 11 8.18 -6.07 5.19
CA VAL A 11 8.24 -7.55 5.30
C VAL A 11 7.84 -8.00 6.70
N LYS A 12 8.25 -7.25 7.73
CA LYS A 12 7.94 -7.54 9.13
C LYS A 12 6.44 -7.47 9.40
N GLU A 13 5.76 -6.42 8.92
CA GLU A 13 4.30 -6.28 9.04
C GLU A 13 3.58 -7.49 8.44
N VAL A 14 3.95 -7.89 7.22
CA VAL A 14 3.34 -9.04 6.54
C VAL A 14 3.58 -10.33 7.34
N ALA A 15 4.82 -10.57 7.78
CA ALA A 15 5.18 -11.74 8.56
C ALA A 15 4.44 -11.79 9.91
N ASP A 16 4.30 -10.65 10.58
CA ASP A 16 3.58 -10.54 11.84
C ASP A 16 2.07 -10.80 11.64
N SER A 17 1.47 -10.22 10.59
CA SER A 17 0.06 -10.43 10.25
C SER A 17 -0.25 -11.89 9.94
N VAL A 18 0.62 -12.56 9.16
CA VAL A 18 0.48 -13.98 8.86
C VAL A 18 0.63 -14.83 10.11
N ARG A 19 1.58 -14.50 11.00
CA ARG A 19 1.77 -15.21 12.27
C ARG A 19 0.57 -15.08 13.20
N GLU A 20 -0.02 -13.89 13.31
CA GLU A 20 -1.09 -13.62 14.27
C GLU A 20 -2.48 -13.98 13.75
N TYR A 21 -2.74 -13.74 12.47
CA TYR A 21 -4.08 -13.86 11.86
C TYR A 21 -4.16 -14.92 10.75
N GLY A 22 -3.04 -15.55 10.39
CA GLY A 22 -2.99 -16.55 9.32
C GLY A 22 -3.19 -15.98 7.92
N LYS A 23 -3.09 -14.66 7.74
CA LYS A 23 -3.37 -13.95 6.47
C LYS A 23 -2.41 -12.77 6.28
N THR A 24 -2.26 -12.34 5.04
CA THR A 24 -1.61 -11.07 4.70
C THR A 24 -2.42 -9.88 5.26
N PRO A 25 -1.82 -8.68 5.41
CA PRO A 25 -2.55 -7.50 5.88
C PRO A 25 -3.81 -7.19 5.05
N PRO A 26 -3.79 -7.19 3.69
CA PRO A 26 -5.00 -6.97 2.89
C PRO A 26 -6.05 -8.07 3.11
N GLY A 27 -5.62 -9.34 3.16
CA GLY A 27 -6.50 -10.46 3.47
C GLY A 27 -7.14 -10.36 4.86
N HIS A 28 -6.40 -9.91 5.87
CA HIS A 28 -6.92 -9.70 7.22
C HIS A 28 -7.96 -8.56 7.24
N LEU A 29 -7.64 -7.39 6.69
CA LEU A 29 -8.55 -6.24 6.65
C LEU A 29 -9.82 -6.52 5.84
N HIS A 30 -9.72 -7.28 4.76
CA HIS A 30 -10.89 -7.75 4.03
C HIS A 30 -11.83 -8.59 4.92
N ASN A 31 -11.31 -9.52 5.71
CA ASN A 31 -12.15 -10.33 6.61
C ASN A 31 -12.82 -9.53 7.73
N LEU A 32 -12.24 -8.38 8.11
CA LEU A 32 -12.85 -7.46 9.05
C LEU A 32 -13.93 -6.58 8.40
N GLY A 33 -14.14 -6.69 7.09
CA GLY A 33 -15.10 -5.88 6.33
C GLY A 33 -14.60 -4.47 5.98
N LEU A 34 -13.30 -4.19 6.14
CA LEU A 34 -12.75 -2.85 5.88
C LEU A 34 -12.95 -2.42 4.42
N PHE A 35 -12.82 -3.38 3.50
CA PHE A 35 -12.95 -3.18 2.06
C PHE A 35 -14.41 -3.05 1.58
N GLU A 36 -15.39 -3.15 2.49
CA GLU A 36 -16.79 -2.77 2.22
C GLU A 36 -16.99 -1.24 2.26
N GLN A 37 -15.97 -0.50 2.66
CA GLN A 37 -15.92 0.96 2.62
C GLN A 37 -14.93 1.43 1.55
N PRO A 38 -15.03 2.68 1.05
CA PRO A 38 -14.00 3.22 0.17
C PRO A 38 -12.65 3.30 0.90
N VAL A 39 -11.64 2.58 0.41
CA VAL A 39 -10.29 2.53 1.02
C VAL A 39 -9.23 3.15 0.10
N VAL A 40 -8.33 3.90 0.71
CA VAL A 40 -7.04 4.32 0.15
C VAL A 40 -5.95 3.67 1.00
N ALA A 41 -5.07 2.89 0.37
CA ALA A 41 -4.01 2.12 1.01
C ALA A 41 -2.64 2.70 0.66
N ALA A 42 -1.91 3.19 1.66
CA ALA A 42 -0.59 3.77 1.47
C ALA A 42 0.50 2.70 1.47
N HIS A 43 1.58 3.00 0.73
CA HIS A 43 2.78 2.18 0.52
C HIS A 43 2.59 0.97 -0.38
N CYS A 44 1.79 -0.02 0.04
CA CYS A 44 1.48 -1.20 -0.76
C CYS A 44 2.74 -1.90 -1.32
N VAL A 45 3.78 -2.06 -0.48
CA VAL A 45 5.10 -2.52 -0.93
C VAL A 45 5.14 -4.03 -1.08
N HIS A 46 4.66 -4.75 -0.06
CA HIS A 46 4.72 -6.21 0.01
C HIS A 46 3.34 -6.81 -0.21
N LEU A 47 2.81 -6.62 -1.42
CA LEU A 47 1.57 -7.25 -1.85
C LEU A 47 1.87 -8.55 -2.61
N THR A 48 1.07 -9.58 -2.33
CA THR A 48 1.02 -10.77 -3.18
C THR A 48 0.10 -10.53 -4.38
N HIS A 49 0.15 -11.42 -5.39
CA HIS A 49 -0.82 -11.38 -6.49
C HIS A 49 -2.27 -11.48 -5.98
N ASP A 50 -2.53 -12.36 -5.01
CA ASP A 50 -3.85 -12.53 -4.42
C ASP A 50 -4.31 -11.28 -3.68
N ASP A 51 -3.40 -10.55 -3.03
CA ASP A 51 -3.69 -9.27 -2.38
C ASP A 51 -4.09 -8.21 -3.41
N MET A 52 -3.36 -8.09 -4.51
CA MET A 52 -3.67 -7.13 -5.57
C MET A 52 -5.00 -7.47 -6.25
N ASP A 53 -5.26 -8.74 -6.55
CA ASP A 53 -6.53 -9.18 -7.12
C ASP A 53 -7.70 -8.88 -6.16
N LEU A 54 -7.48 -9.07 -4.85
CA LEU A 54 -8.46 -8.71 -3.82
C LEU A 54 -8.70 -7.21 -3.76
N MET A 55 -7.65 -6.39 -3.75
CA MET A 55 -7.75 -4.93 -3.74
C MET A 55 -8.48 -4.40 -4.98
N ALA A 56 -8.19 -4.95 -6.16
CA ALA A 56 -8.84 -4.61 -7.41
C ALA A 56 -10.35 -4.93 -7.37
N ARG A 57 -10.72 -6.14 -6.92
CA ARG A 57 -12.13 -6.55 -6.78
C ARG A 57 -12.93 -5.61 -5.88
N HIS A 58 -12.31 -5.06 -4.84
CA HIS A 58 -12.95 -4.16 -3.88
C HIS A 58 -12.73 -2.66 -4.18
N ASN A 59 -12.14 -2.30 -5.32
CA ASN A 59 -11.86 -0.92 -5.69
C ASN A 59 -11.09 -0.13 -4.61
N VAL A 60 -10.13 -0.81 -3.98
CA VAL A 60 -9.14 -0.18 -3.09
C VAL A 60 -8.17 0.62 -3.95
N LYS A 61 -7.91 1.88 -3.61
CA LYS A 61 -6.88 2.68 -4.28
C LYS A 61 -5.56 2.55 -3.55
N ALA A 62 -4.46 2.51 -4.28
CA ALA A 62 -3.11 2.51 -3.71
C ALA A 62 -2.50 3.93 -3.73
N VAL A 63 -1.61 4.22 -2.78
CA VAL A 63 -0.77 5.43 -2.78
C VAL A 63 0.69 4.99 -2.71
N HIS A 64 1.42 5.27 -3.78
CA HIS A 64 2.85 5.01 -3.87
C HIS A 64 3.64 6.16 -3.23
N CYS A 65 4.51 5.82 -2.28
CA CYS A 65 5.36 6.76 -1.55
C CYS A 65 6.85 6.42 -1.76
N PRO A 66 7.41 6.61 -2.98
CA PRO A 66 8.72 6.06 -3.37
C PRO A 66 9.86 6.54 -2.48
N SER A 67 9.97 7.85 -2.21
CA SER A 67 11.06 8.37 -1.39
C SER A 67 11.05 7.77 0.02
N SER A 68 9.86 7.66 0.63
CA SER A 68 9.72 7.10 1.98
C SER A 68 10.08 5.62 2.01
N ASN A 69 9.52 4.85 1.06
CA ASN A 69 9.79 3.42 0.95
C ASN A 69 11.30 3.14 0.79
N MET A 70 11.99 3.96 0.00
CA MET A 70 13.44 3.82 -0.23
C MET A 70 14.26 4.31 0.96
N LYS A 71 13.90 5.45 1.57
CA LYS A 71 14.63 6.02 2.72
C LYS A 71 14.56 5.12 3.96
N LEU A 72 13.44 4.43 4.17
CA LEU A 72 13.23 3.52 5.29
C LEU A 72 13.64 2.08 4.98
N ALA A 73 14.11 1.80 3.76
CA ALA A 73 14.37 0.45 3.27
C ALA A 73 13.14 -0.48 3.39
N SER A 74 11.94 0.08 3.22
CA SER A 74 10.67 -0.66 3.21
C SER A 74 10.59 -1.57 1.99
N GLY A 75 11.03 -1.09 0.81
CA GLY A 75 11.13 -1.89 -0.43
C GLY A 75 10.58 -1.18 -1.66
N PHE A 76 10.27 -1.95 -2.71
CA PHE A 76 9.72 -1.45 -3.97
C PHE A 76 8.26 -1.89 -4.12
N ALA A 77 7.34 -0.94 -4.26
CA ALA A 77 5.94 -1.27 -4.51
C ALA A 77 5.79 -1.76 -5.96
N PRO A 78 5.00 -2.83 -6.21
CA PRO A 78 4.79 -3.39 -7.54
C PRO A 78 3.78 -2.54 -8.34
N VAL A 79 4.14 -1.28 -8.62
CA VAL A 79 3.22 -0.29 -9.23
C VAL A 79 2.72 -0.72 -10.60
N ASP A 80 3.60 -1.26 -11.45
CA ASP A 80 3.23 -1.72 -12.80
C ASP A 80 2.14 -2.80 -12.72
N GLU A 81 2.34 -3.79 -11.84
CA GLU A 81 1.40 -4.89 -11.63
C GLU A 81 0.06 -4.44 -11.03
N MET A 82 0.08 -3.43 -10.15
CA MET A 82 -1.14 -2.81 -9.62
C MET A 82 -1.92 -2.11 -10.74
N LEU A 83 -1.23 -1.35 -11.60
CA LEU A 83 -1.85 -0.64 -12.72
C LEU A 83 -2.43 -1.60 -13.76
N GLU A 84 -1.72 -2.68 -14.10
CA GLU A 84 -2.20 -3.73 -15.00
C GLU A 84 -3.49 -4.40 -14.51
N ARG A 85 -3.66 -4.52 -13.19
CA ARG A 85 -4.87 -5.04 -12.54
C ARG A 85 -5.99 -3.99 -12.39
N GLY A 86 -5.77 -2.77 -12.85
CA GLY A 86 -6.74 -1.67 -12.76
C GLY A 86 -6.86 -1.05 -11.37
N ILE A 87 -5.89 -1.29 -10.48
CA ILE A 87 -5.83 -0.60 -9.19
C ILE A 87 -5.45 0.85 -9.45
N VAL A 88 -6.30 1.79 -9.03
CA VAL A 88 -5.99 3.23 -9.11
C VAL A 88 -4.83 3.51 -8.16
N THR A 89 -3.70 3.95 -8.70
CA THR A 89 -2.49 4.25 -7.95
C THR A 89 -2.20 5.76 -8.00
N ALA A 90 -2.16 6.39 -6.84
CA ALA A 90 -1.78 7.79 -6.67
C ALA A 90 -0.34 7.92 -6.16
N LEU A 91 0.20 9.14 -6.14
CA LEU A 91 1.48 9.47 -5.51
C LEU A 91 1.27 10.14 -4.14
N GLY A 92 2.14 9.83 -3.19
CA GLY A 92 2.19 10.45 -1.88
C GLY A 92 3.62 10.72 -1.45
N THR A 93 3.83 11.78 -0.66
CA THR A 93 5.16 12.10 -0.12
C THR A 93 5.48 11.36 1.16
N ASP A 94 4.46 10.86 1.86
CA ASP A 94 4.51 10.54 3.29
C ASP A 94 4.98 11.76 4.12
N GLY A 95 5.40 11.55 5.37
CA GLY A 95 5.87 12.58 6.28
C GLY A 95 7.26 13.12 5.96
N ALA A 96 7.50 14.37 6.37
CA ALA A 96 8.80 15.03 6.16
C ALA A 96 9.96 14.36 6.91
N ALA A 97 9.72 13.51 7.92
CA ALA A 97 10.79 12.77 8.60
C ALA A 97 11.30 11.56 7.79
N SER A 98 10.44 10.98 6.96
CA SER A 98 10.71 9.80 6.12
C SER A 98 10.88 10.16 4.64
N ASN A 99 10.69 11.43 4.24
CA ASN A 99 10.99 11.95 2.90
C ASN A 99 12.12 13.00 2.91
N ASN A 100 12.01 13.94 3.85
CA ASN A 100 12.77 15.19 4.02
C ASN A 100 12.31 16.38 3.14
N ASN A 101 11.26 16.24 2.34
CA ASN A 101 10.50 17.35 1.76
C ASN A 101 9.05 16.91 1.47
N LEU A 102 8.22 17.76 0.86
CA LEU A 102 6.81 17.48 0.54
C LEU A 102 6.49 17.77 -0.95
N SER A 103 7.44 17.52 -1.85
CA SER A 103 7.28 17.80 -3.28
C SER A 103 6.78 16.58 -4.04
N ILE A 104 5.51 16.59 -4.46
CA ILE A 104 4.96 15.56 -5.36
C ILE A 104 5.71 15.51 -6.70
N TRP A 105 6.23 16.65 -7.18
CA TRP A 105 7.06 16.68 -8.39
C TRP A 105 8.34 15.86 -8.25
N LYS A 106 8.93 15.81 -7.05
CA LYS A 106 10.08 14.96 -6.79
C LYS A 106 9.67 13.49 -6.70
N GLU A 107 8.57 13.19 -6.01
CA GLU A 107 8.05 11.81 -5.96
C GLU A 107 7.75 11.25 -7.35
N MET A 108 7.20 12.06 -8.26
CA MET A 108 6.88 11.64 -9.64
C MET A 108 8.11 11.31 -10.49
N SER A 109 9.30 11.78 -10.11
CA SER A 109 10.54 11.55 -10.86
C SER A 109 11.26 10.25 -10.48
N LEU A 110 10.74 9.51 -9.51
CA LEU A 110 11.28 8.25 -8.99
C LEU A 110 10.51 7.06 -9.56
#